data_AF-A0AAJ6GB21-F1
#
_entry.id   AF-A0AAJ6GB21-F1
#
_cell.length_a   1.000
_cell.length_b   1.000
_cell.length_c   1.000
_cell.angle_alpha   90.00
_cell.angle_beta   90.00
_cell.angle_gamma   90.00
#
_symmetry.space_group_name_H-M   'P 1'
#
loop_
_entity.id
_entity.type
_entity.pdbx_description
1 polymer ?
#
loop_
_entity_poly.entity_id
_entity_poly.type
_entity_poly.pdbx_seq_one_letter_code
_entity_poly.pdbx_strand_id
1 'polypeptide(L)'
;MCRSPWAEITFRSAWGVTTDADLVAMSAGTHALRGHRAHPLLESLCARDEERRQVERHRSRRVDARLLREQDLVLVMERRLRADLLDSWPAALHRTFIIGEVDRLVRLGPPTVEEHGLPLTEVLARRRRPQDSSAGDDVDDPVRGTAEDFHHMGDRIGRMTRTIVPFVADVMAADTTRRDR
;
A
#
# COMPACT_ATOMS: atom_id res chain seq x y z
N MET A 1 8.84 -8.73 -4.49
CA MET A 1 8.66 -9.63 -5.66
C MET A 1 7.28 -10.29 -5.69
N CYS A 2 6.64 -10.53 -4.54
CA CYS A 2 5.27 -11.08 -4.48
C CYS A 2 4.24 -10.04 -3.99
N ARG A 3 4.26 -9.74 -2.68
CA ARG A 3 3.24 -8.91 -2.00
C ARG A 3 3.25 -7.44 -2.43
N SER A 4 4.38 -6.75 -2.27
CA SER A 4 4.44 -5.31 -2.59
C SER A 4 4.25 -4.98 -4.08
N PRO A 5 4.72 -5.79 -5.06
CA PRO A 5 4.37 -5.57 -6.46
C PRO A 5 2.87 -5.74 -6.73
N TRP A 6 2.24 -6.76 -6.13
CA TRP A 6 0.80 -6.96 -6.28
C TRP A 6 -0.02 -5.84 -5.64
N ALA A 7 0.40 -5.35 -4.47
CA ALA A 7 -0.20 -4.18 -3.83
C ALA A 7 -0.09 -2.93 -4.72
N GLU A 8 1.09 -2.67 -5.32
CA GLU A 8 1.28 -1.56 -6.26
C GLU A 8 0.32 -1.64 -7.46
N ILE A 9 0.20 -2.82 -8.08
CA ILE A 9 -0.67 -3.07 -9.25
C ILE A 9 -2.14 -2.86 -8.89
N THR A 10 -2.61 -3.50 -7.82
CA THR A 10 -4.02 -3.41 -7.41
C THR A 10 -4.39 -2.03 -6.90
N PHE A 11 -3.45 -1.30 -6.27
CA PHE A 11 -3.65 0.08 -5.87
C PHE A 11 -3.81 1.00 -7.09
N ARG A 12 -2.91 0.93 -8.08
CA ARG A 12 -3.05 1.71 -9.33
C ARG A 12 -4.36 1.41 -10.06
N SER A 13 -4.69 0.13 -10.14
CA SER A 13 -5.94 -0.33 -10.72
C SER A 13 -7.15 0.33 -10.05
N ALA A 14 -7.24 0.20 -8.72
CA ALA A 14 -8.36 0.76 -7.99
C ALA A 14 -8.39 2.29 -8.10
N TRP A 15 -7.22 2.93 -8.19
CA TRP A 15 -7.09 4.37 -8.32
C TRP A 15 -7.70 4.88 -9.63
N GLY A 16 -7.30 4.31 -10.77
CA GLY A 16 -7.82 4.71 -12.08
C GLY A 16 -9.31 4.37 -12.30
N VAL A 17 -9.91 3.54 -11.44
CA VAL A 17 -11.38 3.33 -11.41
C VAL A 17 -12.07 4.37 -10.51
N THR A 18 -11.37 4.89 -9.52
CA THR A 18 -11.91 5.78 -8.48
C THR A 18 -11.82 7.26 -8.89
N THR A 19 -10.73 7.67 -9.53
CA THR A 19 -10.45 9.08 -9.84
C THR A 19 -9.47 9.20 -11.02
N ASP A 20 -9.55 10.34 -11.72
CA ASP A 20 -8.61 10.72 -12.79
C ASP A 20 -7.38 11.50 -12.25
N ALA A 21 -7.29 11.71 -10.93
CA ALA A 21 -6.14 12.37 -10.33
C ALA A 21 -4.84 11.58 -10.55
N ASP A 22 -3.72 12.28 -10.68
CA ASP A 22 -2.42 11.64 -10.85
C ASP A 22 -2.02 10.84 -9.60
N LEU A 23 -1.44 9.64 -9.82
CA LEU A 23 -0.92 8.77 -8.76
C LEU A 23 0.49 8.32 -9.06
N VAL A 24 1.40 8.59 -8.11
CA VAL A 24 2.73 7.98 -8.09
C VAL A 24 2.73 6.81 -7.10
N ALA A 25 2.39 5.61 -7.59
CA ALA A 25 2.51 4.37 -6.81
C ALA A 25 3.83 3.66 -7.13
N MET A 26 4.51 3.11 -6.13
CA MET A 26 5.80 2.44 -6.29
C MET A 26 5.98 1.35 -5.20
N SER A 27 6.58 0.22 -5.55
CA SER A 27 7.03 -0.78 -4.57
C SER A 27 8.56 -0.84 -4.47
N ALA A 28 9.03 -1.20 -3.26
CA ALA A 28 10.43 -1.44 -2.94
C ALA A 28 10.52 -2.49 -1.83
N GLY A 29 11.70 -3.08 -1.63
CA GLY A 29 11.97 -3.99 -0.52
C GLY A 29 13.21 -3.61 0.29
N THR A 30 13.20 -3.91 1.59
CA THR A 30 14.33 -3.70 2.52
C THR A 30 15.56 -4.54 2.14
N HIS A 31 15.30 -5.79 1.77
CA HIS A 31 16.32 -6.78 1.36
C HIS A 31 16.21 -7.16 -0.12
N ALA A 32 15.64 -6.31 -0.96
CA ALA A 32 15.42 -6.65 -2.37
C ALA A 32 16.75 -6.75 -3.14
N LEU A 33 16.94 -7.87 -3.85
CA LEU A 33 17.93 -7.93 -4.92
C LEU A 33 17.44 -7.03 -6.05
N ARG A 34 18.28 -6.14 -6.59
CA ARG A 34 17.86 -5.20 -7.65
C ARG A 34 17.57 -5.92 -8.96
N GLY A 35 16.61 -5.41 -9.73
CA GLY A 35 16.33 -5.82 -11.11
C GLY A 35 15.62 -7.15 -11.30
N HIS A 36 15.27 -7.86 -10.22
CA HIS A 36 14.53 -9.12 -10.33
C HIS A 36 13.09 -8.86 -10.80
N ARG A 37 12.57 -9.80 -11.59
CA ARG A 37 11.17 -9.78 -12.02
C ARG A 37 10.24 -10.04 -10.83
N ALA A 38 8.96 -9.75 -11.04
CA ALA A 38 7.91 -10.25 -10.17
C ALA A 38 7.95 -11.79 -10.12
N HIS A 39 7.43 -12.36 -9.03
CA HIS A 39 7.29 -13.81 -8.96
C HIS A 39 6.31 -14.30 -10.05
N PRO A 40 6.63 -15.35 -10.82
CA PRO A 40 5.80 -15.77 -11.96
C PRO A 40 4.34 -16.08 -11.60
N LEU A 41 4.10 -16.64 -10.40
CA LEU A 41 2.74 -16.91 -9.92
C LEU A 41 1.87 -15.66 -9.70
N LEU A 42 2.42 -14.44 -9.77
CA LEU A 42 1.56 -13.25 -9.79
C LEU A 42 0.76 -13.15 -11.10
N GLU A 43 1.23 -13.74 -12.20
CA GLU A 43 0.51 -13.71 -13.48
C GLU A 43 -0.83 -14.46 -13.44
N SER A 44 -0.97 -15.45 -12.53
CA SER A 44 -2.24 -16.16 -12.36
C SER A 44 -3.30 -15.32 -11.63
N LEU A 45 -2.89 -14.24 -10.97
CA LEU A 45 -3.78 -13.33 -10.25
C LEU A 45 -4.36 -12.24 -11.16
N CYS A 46 -3.74 -12.01 -12.32
CA CYS A 46 -4.14 -10.96 -13.25
C CYS A 46 -5.49 -11.28 -13.91
N ALA A 47 -6.46 -10.39 -13.73
CA ALA A 47 -7.75 -10.44 -14.41
C ALA A 47 -7.75 -9.60 -15.70
N ARG A 48 -6.80 -8.68 -15.86
CA ARG A 48 -6.74 -7.73 -16.99
C ARG A 48 -5.35 -7.69 -17.61
N ASP A 49 -5.29 -7.41 -18.91
CA ASP A 49 -4.02 -7.33 -19.65
C ASP A 49 -3.06 -6.26 -19.10
N GLU A 50 -3.61 -5.15 -18.59
CA GLU A 50 -2.78 -4.12 -17.98
C GLU A 50 -2.08 -4.61 -16.71
N GLU A 51 -2.75 -5.41 -15.88
CA GLU A 51 -2.14 -6.00 -14.69
C GLU A 51 -1.01 -6.96 -15.10
N ARG A 52 -1.24 -7.78 -16.12
CA ARG A 52 -0.23 -8.69 -16.68
C ARG A 52 1.00 -7.92 -17.16
N ARG A 53 0.81 -6.85 -17.94
CA ARG A 53 1.90 -5.96 -18.37
C ARG A 53 2.65 -5.34 -17.19
N GLN A 54 1.95 -4.96 -16.12
CA GLN A 54 2.60 -4.41 -14.93
C GLN A 54 3.41 -5.46 -14.16
N VAL A 55 2.92 -6.70 -14.06
CA VAL A 55 3.69 -7.83 -13.51
C VAL A 55 4.97 -8.06 -14.33
N GLU A 56 4.86 -8.11 -15.66
CA GLU A 56 5.99 -8.32 -16.56
C GLU A 56 7.03 -7.19 -16.49
N ARG A 57 6.57 -5.94 -16.36
CA ARG A 57 7.42 -4.74 -16.25
C ARG A 57 8.04 -4.59 -14.87
N HIS A 58 7.52 -5.25 -13.83
CA HIS A 58 8.04 -5.10 -12.47
C HIS A 58 9.53 -5.42 -12.42
N ARG A 59 10.30 -4.51 -11.83
CA ARG A 59 11.70 -4.73 -11.47
C ARG A 59 11.89 -4.34 -10.02
N SER A 60 12.37 -5.28 -9.22
CA SER A 60 12.62 -5.05 -7.81
C SER A 60 13.70 -3.99 -7.62
N ARG A 61 13.54 -3.21 -6.55
CA ARG A 61 14.51 -2.20 -6.12
C ARG A 61 14.60 -2.19 -4.61
N ARG A 62 15.76 -1.75 -4.11
CA ARG A 62 15.94 -1.52 -2.68
C ARG A 62 15.26 -0.22 -2.29
N VAL A 63 14.63 -0.25 -1.13
CA VAL A 63 14.19 0.97 -0.45
C VAL A 63 15.42 1.77 0.00
N ASP A 64 15.31 3.09 -0.06
CA ASP A 64 16.31 4.01 0.48
C ASP A 64 15.60 5.24 1.07
N ALA A 65 16.37 6.05 1.81
CA ALA A 65 15.84 7.23 2.51
C ALA A 65 15.25 8.27 1.55
N ARG A 66 15.76 8.39 0.31
CA ARG A 66 15.26 9.35 -0.67
C ARG A 66 13.87 8.93 -1.13
N LEU A 67 13.70 7.67 -1.50
CA LEU A 67 12.42 7.11 -1.90
C LEU A 67 11.37 7.29 -0.80
N LEU A 68 11.71 7.01 0.46
CA LEU A 68 10.77 7.16 1.58
C LEU A 68 10.34 8.63 1.80
N ARG A 69 11.25 9.58 1.62
CA ARG A 69 10.95 11.01 1.79
C ARG A 69 10.00 11.55 0.71
N GLU A 70 10.07 11.00 -0.50
CA GLU A 70 9.26 11.39 -1.66
C GLU A 70 7.83 10.81 -1.64
N GLN A 71 7.48 10.00 -0.64
CA GLN A 71 6.15 9.38 -0.54
C GLN A 71 5.36 9.99 0.62
N ASP A 72 4.10 10.29 0.35
CA ASP A 72 3.12 10.75 1.34
C ASP A 72 2.63 9.61 2.24
N LEU A 73 2.63 8.37 1.71
CA LEU A 73 2.22 7.16 2.42
C LEU A 73 3.12 5.97 2.06
N VAL A 74 3.53 5.20 3.06
CA VAL A 74 4.30 3.98 2.93
C VAL A 74 3.51 2.82 3.53
N LEU A 75 3.14 1.85 2.69
CA LEU A 75 2.43 0.65 3.10
C LEU A 75 3.39 -0.54 3.14
N VAL A 76 3.49 -1.17 4.32
CA VAL A 76 4.22 -2.42 4.50
C VAL A 76 3.26 -3.57 4.74
N MET A 77 3.71 -4.79 4.45
CA MET A 77 2.82 -5.96 4.42
C MET A 77 2.71 -6.64 5.78
N GLU A 78 3.67 -6.43 6.69
CA GLU A 78 3.71 -7.08 8.01
C GLU A 78 4.35 -6.16 9.05
N ARG A 79 4.02 -6.39 10.32
CA ARG A 79 4.63 -5.73 11.49
C ARG A 79 6.15 -5.84 11.52
N ARG A 80 6.71 -7.02 11.23
CA ARG A 80 8.16 -7.22 11.21
C ARG A 80 8.83 -6.34 10.15
N LEU A 81 8.26 -6.28 8.95
CA LEU A 81 8.76 -5.41 7.88
C LEU A 81 8.68 -3.93 8.26
N ARG A 82 7.65 -3.53 9.01
CA ARG A 82 7.55 -2.18 9.58
C ARG A 82 8.68 -1.90 10.54
N ALA A 83 8.94 -2.80 11.49
CA ALA A 83 10.03 -2.66 12.46
C ALA A 83 11.39 -2.57 11.76
N ASP A 84 11.71 -3.52 10.88
CA ASP A 84 12.97 -3.54 10.12
C ASP A 84 13.20 -2.24 9.31
N LEU A 85 12.12 -1.71 8.70
CA LEU A 85 12.17 -0.45 7.94
C LEU A 85 12.45 0.74 8.87
N LEU A 86 11.80 0.80 10.04
CA LEU A 86 11.93 1.92 10.98
C LEU A 86 13.24 1.89 11.76
N ASP A 87 13.82 0.70 11.99
CA ASP A 87 15.17 0.57 12.56
C ASP A 87 16.23 1.20 11.63
N SER A 88 16.03 1.08 10.32
CA SER A 88 16.92 1.65 9.31
C SER A 88 16.60 3.11 8.98
N TRP A 89 15.32 3.51 9.00
CA TRP A 89 14.85 4.85 8.64
C TRP A 89 13.78 5.38 9.61
N PRO A 90 14.17 5.81 10.83
CA PRO A 90 13.22 6.26 11.86
C PRO A 90 12.34 7.44 11.41
N ALA A 91 12.87 8.33 10.55
CA ALA A 91 12.14 9.48 10.01
C ALA A 91 10.90 9.10 9.16
N ALA A 92 10.76 7.84 8.77
CA ALA A 92 9.58 7.34 8.06
C ALA A 92 8.43 6.91 8.99
N LEU A 93 8.57 7.04 10.32
CA LEU A 93 7.59 6.57 11.31
C LEU A 93 6.16 7.02 11.02
N HIS A 94 5.96 8.32 10.82
CA HIS A 94 4.64 8.93 10.67
C HIS A 94 3.95 8.61 9.33
N ARG A 95 4.71 8.13 8.34
CA ARG A 95 4.17 7.77 7.03
C ARG A 95 4.09 6.27 6.79
N THR A 96 4.57 5.44 7.73
CA THR A 96 4.66 3.98 7.55
C THR A 96 3.56 3.26 8.33
N PHE A 97 2.69 2.57 7.59
CA PHE A 97 1.54 1.83 8.09
C PHE A 97 1.53 0.42 7.54
N ILE A 98 0.92 -0.52 8.27
CA ILE A 98 0.68 -1.87 7.75
C ILE A 98 -0.59 -1.81 6.89
N ILE A 99 -0.60 -2.46 5.72
CA ILE A 99 -1.74 -2.38 4.81
C ILE A 99 -3.06 -2.84 5.44
N GLY A 100 -3.05 -3.92 6.24
CA GLY A 100 -4.24 -4.39 6.95
C GLY A 100 -4.71 -3.44 8.05
N GLU A 101 -3.77 -2.75 8.70
CA GLU A 101 -4.09 -1.69 9.64
C GLU A 101 -4.84 -0.55 8.92
N VAL A 102 -4.33 -0.08 7.78
CA VAL A 102 -4.98 0.99 7.01
C VAL A 102 -6.37 0.55 6.54
N ASP A 103 -6.51 -0.67 6.00
CA ASP A 103 -7.82 -1.22 5.61
C ASP A 103 -8.83 -1.18 6.77
N ARG A 104 -8.41 -1.60 7.97
CA ARG A 104 -9.26 -1.54 9.16
C ARG A 104 -9.63 -0.11 9.55
N LEU A 105 -8.68 0.83 9.49
CA LEU A 105 -8.92 2.24 9.86
C LEU A 105 -9.88 2.95 8.90
N VAL A 106 -9.78 2.68 7.60
CA VAL A 106 -10.70 3.28 6.62
C VAL A 106 -12.09 2.66 6.66
N ARG A 107 -12.22 1.40 7.11
CA ARG A 107 -13.52 0.74 7.34
C ARG A 107 -14.34 1.32 8.49
N LEU A 108 -13.75 2.18 9.33
CA LEU A 108 -14.48 2.90 10.38
C LEU A 108 -15.51 3.87 9.79
N GLY A 109 -15.38 4.25 8.52
CA GLY A 109 -16.29 5.13 7.80
C GLY A 109 -15.55 6.06 6.83
N PRO A 110 -16.27 6.83 6.00
CA PRO A 110 -15.67 7.84 5.14
C PRO A 110 -14.94 8.92 5.96
N PRO A 111 -14.06 9.73 5.34
CA PRO A 111 -13.47 10.90 5.99
C PRO A 111 -14.58 11.83 6.54
N THR A 112 -14.35 12.35 7.75
CA THR A 112 -15.20 13.37 8.36
C THR A 112 -14.86 14.75 7.81
N VAL A 113 -15.75 15.72 8.03
CA VAL A 113 -15.52 17.11 7.60
C VAL A 113 -14.25 17.68 8.22
N GLU A 114 -13.95 17.31 9.46
CA GLU A 114 -12.75 17.73 10.19
C GLU A 114 -11.46 17.04 9.69
N GLU A 115 -11.59 15.91 9.01
CA GLU A 115 -10.46 15.19 8.39
C GLU A 115 -10.13 15.70 6.99
N HIS A 116 -11.09 16.34 6.31
CA HIS A 116 -10.85 16.99 5.03
C HIS A 116 -9.81 18.12 5.16
N GLY A 117 -8.78 18.09 4.30
CA GLY A 117 -7.68 19.07 4.29
C GLY A 117 -6.57 18.81 5.33
N LEU A 118 -6.65 17.71 6.08
CA LEU A 118 -5.51 17.19 6.83
C LEU A 118 -4.63 16.30 5.94
N PRO A 119 -3.32 16.21 6.20
CA PRO A 119 -2.49 15.20 5.58
C PRO A 119 -3.06 13.80 5.83
N LEU A 120 -3.06 12.95 4.82
CA LEU A 120 -3.57 11.57 4.92
C LEU A 120 -2.98 10.80 6.11
N THR A 121 -1.69 10.96 6.37
CA THR A 121 -1.00 10.30 7.48
C THR A 121 -1.50 10.77 8.84
N GLU A 122 -1.92 12.03 8.96
CA GLU A 122 -2.54 12.58 10.16
C GLU A 122 -3.95 12.02 10.35
N VAL A 123 -4.75 11.94 9.27
CA VAL A 123 -6.08 11.31 9.30
C VAL A 123 -5.97 9.87 9.79
N LEU A 124 -5.07 9.08 9.18
CA LEU A 124 -4.84 7.69 9.60
C LEU A 124 -4.34 7.60 11.05
N ALA A 125 -3.46 8.51 11.49
CA ALA A 125 -2.97 8.53 12.86
C ALA A 125 -4.08 8.83 13.88
N ARG A 126 -4.98 9.78 13.60
CA ARG A 126 -6.11 10.14 14.48
C ARG A 126 -7.13 9.01 14.63
N ARG A 127 -7.27 8.18 13.60
CA ARG A 127 -8.18 7.03 13.60
C ARG A 127 -7.66 5.84 14.41
N ARG A 128 -6.35 5.76 14.68
CA ARG A 128 -5.76 4.67 15.48
C ARG A 128 -6.24 4.74 16.93
N ARG A 129 -6.71 3.62 17.48
CA ARG A 129 -6.93 3.47 18.92
C ARG A 129 -5.78 2.70 19.57
N PRO A 130 -5.45 2.93 20.85
CA PRO A 130 -4.38 2.20 21.54
C PRO A 130 -4.56 0.67 21.56
N GLN A 131 -5.81 0.19 21.49
CA GLN A 131 -6.13 -1.25 21.53
C GLN A 131 -6.18 -1.92 20.14
N ASP A 132 -5.88 -1.17 19.08
CA ASP A 132 -6.14 -1.60 17.69
C ASP A 132 -5.08 -2.55 17.09
N SER A 133 -4.05 -2.95 17.85
CA SER A 133 -3.04 -3.87 17.33
C SER A 133 -3.65 -5.27 17.15
N SER A 134 -3.95 -5.65 15.90
CA SER A 134 -4.51 -6.95 15.57
C SER A 134 -3.45 -7.83 14.90
N ALA A 135 -3.39 -9.11 15.29
CA ALA A 135 -2.59 -10.10 14.57
C ALA A 135 -3.05 -10.27 13.11
N GLY A 136 -4.30 -9.86 12.79
CA GLY A 136 -4.92 -9.93 11.47
C GLY A 136 -4.54 -8.82 10.50
N ASP A 137 -3.61 -7.92 10.85
CA ASP A 137 -3.18 -6.84 9.94
C ASP A 137 -2.08 -7.30 8.97
N ASP A 138 -1.36 -8.38 9.29
CA ASP A 138 -0.23 -8.90 8.51
C ASP A 138 -0.68 -9.73 7.31
N VAL A 139 -0.05 -9.53 6.15
CA VAL A 139 -0.24 -10.31 4.94
C VAL A 139 0.86 -11.35 4.80
N ASP A 140 0.46 -12.62 4.89
CA ASP A 140 1.35 -13.78 4.81
C ASP A 140 2.19 -13.79 3.53
N ASP A 141 3.46 -14.20 3.67
CA ASP A 141 4.41 -14.25 2.56
C ASP A 141 4.31 -15.54 1.74
N PRO A 142 3.92 -15.49 0.45
CA PRO A 142 3.70 -16.70 -0.32
C PRO A 142 4.98 -17.27 -0.96
N VAL A 143 6.16 -16.66 -0.76
CA VAL A 143 7.42 -17.00 -1.48
C VAL A 143 7.78 -18.49 -1.42
N ARG A 144 7.43 -19.20 -0.34
CA ARG A 144 7.68 -20.65 -0.17
C ARG A 144 6.41 -21.50 -0.27
N GLY A 145 5.31 -20.89 -0.67
CA GLY A 145 4.00 -21.51 -0.72
C GLY A 145 3.62 -22.06 -2.09
N THR A 146 2.36 -22.42 -2.19
CA THR A 146 1.67 -22.97 -3.35
C THR A 146 1.00 -21.87 -4.18
N ALA A 147 0.46 -22.23 -5.34
CA ALA A 147 -0.39 -21.31 -6.10
C ALA A 147 -1.60 -20.82 -5.28
N GLU A 148 -2.14 -21.65 -4.39
CA GLU A 148 -3.25 -21.26 -3.51
C GLU A 148 -2.84 -20.15 -2.54
N ASP A 149 -1.64 -20.24 -1.95
CA ASP A 149 -1.10 -19.18 -1.07
C ASP A 149 -0.95 -17.85 -1.80
N PHE A 150 -0.58 -17.89 -3.08
CA PHE A 150 -0.54 -16.71 -3.94
C PHE A 150 -1.95 -16.13 -4.17
N HIS A 151 -2.98 -16.95 -4.37
CA HIS A 151 -4.36 -16.48 -4.52
C HIS A 151 -4.90 -15.89 -3.22
N HIS A 152 -4.67 -16.55 -2.07
CA HIS A 152 -5.06 -16.01 -0.76
C HIS A 152 -4.40 -14.64 -0.48
N MET A 153 -3.10 -14.54 -0.71
CA MET A 153 -2.35 -13.26 -0.62
C MET A 153 -2.92 -12.22 -1.61
N GLY A 154 -3.12 -12.64 -2.85
CA GLY A 154 -3.60 -11.79 -3.95
C GLY A 154 -4.97 -11.19 -3.69
N ASP A 155 -5.91 -12.04 -3.30
CA ASP A 155 -7.29 -11.67 -2.98
C ASP A 155 -7.35 -10.77 -1.74
N ARG A 156 -6.57 -11.07 -0.71
CA ARG A 156 -6.51 -10.26 0.49
C ARG A 156 -6.01 -8.85 0.18
N ILE A 157 -4.89 -8.73 -0.52
CA ILE A 157 -4.36 -7.42 -0.96
C ILE A 157 -5.36 -6.69 -1.86
N GLY A 158 -5.95 -7.39 -2.83
CA GLY A 158 -6.93 -6.82 -3.75
C GLY A 158 -8.19 -6.28 -3.04
N ARG A 159 -8.69 -6.97 -2.01
CA ARG A 159 -9.79 -6.46 -1.18
C ARG A 159 -9.39 -5.20 -0.40
N MET A 160 -8.22 -5.20 0.21
CA MET A 160 -7.74 -4.05 0.99
C MET A 160 -7.53 -2.83 0.11
N THR A 161 -6.88 -2.97 -1.06
CA THR A 161 -6.66 -1.83 -1.95
C THR A 161 -7.97 -1.24 -2.48
N ARG A 162 -8.98 -2.06 -2.79
CA ARG A 162 -10.33 -1.57 -3.16
C ARG A 162 -11.03 -0.78 -2.06
N THR A 163 -10.68 -0.99 -0.79
CA THR A 163 -11.26 -0.25 0.34
C THR A 163 -10.42 0.97 0.71
N ILE A 164 -9.09 0.86 0.67
CA ILE A 164 -8.16 1.95 0.97
C ILE A 164 -8.23 3.06 -0.08
N VAL A 165 -8.24 2.70 -1.37
CA VAL A 165 -8.08 3.69 -2.44
C VAL A 165 -9.18 4.76 -2.47
N PRO A 166 -10.49 4.42 -2.40
CA PRO A 166 -11.54 5.43 -2.35
C PRO A 166 -11.36 6.42 -1.20
N PHE A 167 -10.98 5.93 -0.03
CA PHE A 167 -10.71 6.77 1.13
C PHE A 167 -9.53 7.71 0.90
N VAL A 168 -8.43 7.19 0.34
CA VAL A 168 -7.24 8.02 0.05
C VAL A 168 -7.56 9.09 -1.00
N ALA A 169 -8.28 8.74 -2.06
CA ALA A 169 -8.67 9.68 -3.10
C ALA A 169 -9.54 10.82 -2.55
N ASP A 170 -10.49 10.51 -1.67
CA ASP A 170 -11.36 11.48 -1.02
C ASP A 170 -10.58 12.47 -0.14
N VAL A 171 -9.71 11.96 0.74
CA VAL A 171 -8.84 12.81 1.58
C VAL A 171 -7.93 13.71 0.74
N MET A 172 -7.35 13.17 -0.35
CA MET A 172 -6.41 13.93 -1.20
C MET A 172 -7.10 14.98 -2.07
N ALA A 173 -8.33 14.74 -2.53
CA ALA A 173 -9.11 15.73 -3.26
C ALA A 173 -9.37 16.99 -2.41
N ALA A 174 -9.62 16.79 -1.11
CA ALA A 174 -9.82 17.88 -0.16
C ALA A 174 -8.54 18.70 0.14
N ASP A 175 -7.34 18.08 0.15
CA ASP A 175 -6.09 18.82 0.39
C ASP A 175 -5.70 19.72 -0.79
N THR A 176 -5.91 19.24 -2.02
CA THR A 176 -5.59 19.99 -3.25
C THR A 176 -6.37 21.31 -3.34
N THR A 177 -7.66 21.28 -2.98
CA THR A 177 -8.54 22.46 -3.00
C THR A 177 -8.07 23.58 -2.04
N ARG A 178 -7.27 23.25 -1.02
CA ARG A 178 -6.74 24.22 -0.07
C ARG A 178 -5.41 24.83 -0.53
N ARG A 179 -4.55 24.09 -1.25
CA ARG A 179 -3.25 24.62 -1.71
C ARG A 179 -3.40 25.68 -2.79
N ASP A 180 -4.51 25.68 -3.51
CA ASP A 180 -4.84 26.66 -4.56
C ASP A 180 -5.54 27.93 -4.03
N ARG A 181 -5.70 28.09 -2.70
CA ARG A 181 -6.26 29.28 -2.04
C ARG A 181 -5.21 29.99 -1.19
#